data_AF-A0A0S8D165-F1
#
_entry.id   AF-A0A0S8D165-F1
#
_cell.length_a   1.000
_cell.length_b   1.000
_cell.length_c   1.000
_cell.angle_alpha   90.00
_cell.angle_beta   90.00
_cell.angle_gamma   90.00
#
_symmetry.space_group_name_H-M   'P 1'
#
loop_
_entity.id
_entity.type
_entity.pdbx_description
1 polymer ?
#
loop_
_entity_poly.entity_id
_entity_poly.type
_entity_poly.pdbx_seq_one_letter_code
_entity_poly.pdbx_strand_id
1 'polypeptide(L)'
;MDSSCPNCNFQIFPEDIYCGKCGNRLKEQKLVFGATQQALKASDIQFKLGVVYFKKREFQKATELFTKILEEEPTHTEALEMLDAVKNAETRQKK
;
A
#
# COMPACT_ATOMS: atom_id res chain seq x y z
N MET A 1 -5.50 -36.41 21.17
CA MET A 1 -6.58 -36.12 22.13
C MET A 1 -7.50 -35.13 21.45
N ASP A 2 -8.63 -35.61 20.98
CA ASP A 2 -9.59 -34.81 20.22
C ASP A 2 -10.25 -33.79 21.14
N SER A 3 -10.17 -32.51 20.78
CA SER A 3 -10.83 -31.44 21.53
C SER A 3 -12.27 -31.27 21.03
N SER A 4 -13.15 -30.77 21.88
CA SER A 4 -14.56 -30.51 21.53
C SER A 4 -14.87 -29.01 21.61
N CYS A 5 -15.72 -28.53 20.71
CA CYS A 5 -16.16 -27.15 20.67
C CYS A 5 -16.93 -26.81 21.96
N PRO A 6 -16.56 -25.77 22.71
CA PRO A 6 -17.21 -25.43 23.98
C PRO A 6 -18.67 -24.98 23.82
N ASN A 7 -19.08 -24.56 22.61
CA ASN A 7 -20.43 -24.06 22.36
C ASN A 7 -21.42 -25.15 21.90
N CYS A 8 -20.98 -26.09 21.07
CA CYS A 8 -21.87 -27.09 20.47
C CYS A 8 -21.39 -28.54 20.61
N ASN A 9 -20.29 -28.75 21.34
CA ASN A 9 -19.65 -30.03 21.59
C ASN A 9 -19.24 -30.84 20.34
N PHE A 10 -19.14 -30.18 19.19
CA PHE A 10 -18.64 -30.79 17.96
C PHE A 10 -17.15 -31.10 18.07
N GLN A 11 -16.69 -32.21 17.51
CA GLN A 11 -15.26 -32.54 17.44
C GLN A 11 -14.51 -31.45 16.65
N ILE A 12 -13.44 -30.93 17.24
CA ILE A 12 -12.60 -29.88 16.64
C ILE A 12 -11.15 -30.33 16.63
N PHE A 13 -10.42 -29.88 15.61
CA PHE A 13 -8.99 -30.08 15.52
C PHE A 13 -8.25 -28.95 16.23
N PRO A 14 -7.06 -29.20 16.78
CA PRO A 14 -6.25 -28.16 17.39
C PRO A 14 -5.98 -26.98 16.46
N GLU A 15 -5.98 -27.15 15.15
CA GLU A 15 -5.73 -26.08 14.17
C GLU A 15 -6.96 -25.21 13.89
N ASP A 16 -8.16 -25.63 14.30
CA ASP A 16 -9.40 -24.92 13.99
C ASP A 16 -9.46 -23.55 14.68
N ILE A 17 -9.69 -22.50 13.89
CA ILE A 17 -9.91 -21.14 14.39
C ILE A 17 -11.39 -20.92 14.74
N TYR A 18 -12.28 -21.59 14.00
CA TYR A 18 -13.73 -21.55 14.18
C TYR A 18 -14.32 -22.96 14.14
N CYS A 19 -15.40 -23.19 14.87
CA CYS A 19 -16.12 -24.45 14.79
C CYS A 19 -16.90 -24.56 13.48
N GLY A 20 -16.61 -25.58 12.66
CA GLY A 20 -17.29 -25.81 11.38
C GLY A 20 -18.80 -26.09 11.48
N LYS A 21 -19.30 -26.49 12.65
CA LYS A 21 -20.73 -26.76 12.87
C LYS A 21 -21.54 -25.55 13.30
N CYS A 22 -21.03 -24.74 14.24
CA CYS A 22 -21.80 -23.65 14.86
C CYS A 22 -21.17 -22.25 14.69
N GLY A 23 -20.01 -22.15 14.05
CA GLY A 23 -19.31 -20.88 13.82
C GLY A 23 -18.64 -20.28 15.05
N ASN A 24 -18.71 -20.92 16.22
CA ASN A 24 -18.08 -20.39 17.43
C ASN A 24 -16.56 -20.22 17.24
N ARG A 25 -16.03 -19.05 17.61
CA ARG A 25 -14.59 -18.76 17.57
C ARG A 25 -13.87 -19.58 18.63
N LEU A 26 -12.90 -20.39 18.21
CA LEU A 26 -12.13 -21.30 19.07
C LEU A 26 -10.79 -20.71 19.46
N LYS A 27 -10.21 -19.88 18.59
CA LYS A 27 -8.92 -19.22 18.82
C LYS A 27 -8.96 -17.76 18.42
N GLU A 28 -8.29 -16.94 19.20
CA GLU A 28 -7.98 -15.58 18.77
C GLU A 28 -6.76 -15.61 17.85
N GLN A 29 -6.99 -15.48 16.55
CA GLN A 29 -5.92 -14.96 15.69
C GLN A 29 -5.69 -13.51 16.09
N LYS A 30 -4.51 -13.22 16.67
CA LYS A 30 -3.93 -11.88 16.54
C LYS A 30 -3.81 -11.66 15.04
N LEU A 31 -4.64 -10.79 14.48
CA LEU A 31 -4.40 -10.28 13.13
C LEU A 31 -2.98 -9.72 13.14
N VAL A 32 -2.03 -10.48 12.59
CA VAL A 32 -0.71 -9.94 12.32
C VAL A 32 -0.92 -9.05 11.11
N PHE A 33 -1.11 -7.77 11.36
CA PHE A 33 -1.28 -6.69 10.40
C PHE A 33 -0.01 -6.44 9.54
N GLY A 34 0.78 -7.49 9.28
CA GLY A 34 2.15 -7.38 8.77
C GLY A 34 2.49 -8.20 7.53
N ALA A 35 1.61 -9.12 7.07
CA ALA A 35 1.92 -9.95 5.90
C ALA A 35 1.24 -9.49 4.60
N THR A 36 0.12 -8.75 4.66
CA THR A 36 -0.63 -8.32 3.46
C THR A 36 -0.65 -6.81 3.25
N GLN A 37 -0.30 -6.02 4.27
CA GLN A 37 -0.21 -4.57 4.17
C GLN A 37 1.26 -4.18 4.23
N GLN A 38 1.91 -4.17 3.06
CA GLN A 38 3.14 -3.41 2.94
C GLN A 38 2.80 -1.96 3.27
N ALA A 39 3.47 -1.39 4.27
CA ALA A 39 3.34 0.02 4.60
C ALA A 39 3.85 0.83 3.40
N LEU A 40 2.92 1.27 2.55
CA LEU A 40 3.22 2.22 1.49
C LEU A 40 3.71 3.49 2.15
N LYS A 41 4.91 3.93 1.78
CA LYS A 41 5.39 5.22 2.25
C LYS A 41 4.52 6.31 1.64
N ALA A 42 4.40 7.43 2.35
CA ALA A 42 3.71 8.60 1.82
C ALA A 42 4.34 9.05 0.48
N SER A 43 5.68 8.94 0.35
CA SER A 43 6.43 9.21 -0.87
C SER A 43 6.02 8.30 -2.03
N ASP A 44 5.84 6.99 -1.82
CA ASP A 44 5.40 6.05 -2.87
C ASP A 44 4.03 6.43 -3.46
N ILE A 45 3.11 6.87 -2.59
CA ILE A 45 1.75 7.26 -2.99
C ILE A 45 1.79 8.59 -3.76
N GLN A 46 2.52 9.57 -3.24
CA GLN A 46 2.71 10.87 -3.88
C GLN A 46 3.42 10.72 -5.24
N PHE A 47 4.40 9.82 -5.34
CA PHE A 47 5.12 9.54 -6.58
C PHE A 47 4.18 9.00 -7.65
N LYS A 48 3.36 7.99 -7.31
CA LYS A 48 2.34 7.44 -8.23
C LYS A 48 1.36 8.51 -8.69
N LEU A 49 0.92 9.40 -7.80
CA LEU A 49 0.06 10.53 -8.16
C LEU A 49 0.77 11.52 -9.11
N GLY A 50 2.04 11.85 -8.85
CA GLY A 50 2.86 12.67 -9.75
C GLY A 50 2.97 12.08 -11.15
N VAL A 51 3.18 10.76 -11.25
CA VAL A 51 3.20 10.03 -12.54
C VAL A 51 1.86 10.14 -13.27
N VAL A 52 0.73 10.08 -12.54
CA VAL A 52 -0.61 10.28 -13.14
C VAL A 52 -0.74 11.71 -13.69
N TYR A 53 -0.35 12.74 -12.94
CA TYR A 53 -0.38 14.12 -13.43
C TYR A 53 0.50 14.32 -14.66
N PHE A 54 1.71 13.75 -14.67
CA PHE A 54 2.60 13.77 -15.83
C PHE A 54 1.95 13.15 -17.06
N LYS A 55 1.33 11.95 -16.93
CA LYS A 55 0.61 11.28 -18.03
C LYS A 55 -0.58 12.09 -18.54
N LYS A 56 -1.25 12.83 -17.66
CA LYS A 56 -2.34 13.77 -18.02
C LYS A 56 -1.83 15.09 -18.62
N ARG A 57 -0.52 15.27 -18.75
CA ARG A 57 0.15 16.53 -19.17
C ARG A 57 -0.14 17.71 -18.24
N GLU A 58 -0.52 17.43 -16.99
CA GLU A 58 -0.68 18.43 -15.93
C GLU A 58 0.68 18.67 -15.27
N PHE A 59 1.63 19.21 -16.04
CA PHE A 59 3.04 19.23 -15.69
C PHE A 59 3.38 20.08 -14.45
N GLN A 60 2.68 21.19 -14.23
CA GLN A 60 2.88 22.03 -13.04
C GLN A 60 2.62 21.24 -11.75
N LYS A 61 1.51 20.50 -11.70
CA LYS A 61 1.16 19.65 -10.55
C LYS A 61 2.13 18.48 -10.37
N ALA A 62 2.61 17.91 -11.47
CA ALA A 62 3.62 16.86 -11.43
C ALA A 62 4.95 17.39 -10.85
N THR A 63 5.39 18.57 -11.29
CA THR A 63 6.58 19.26 -10.76
C THR A 63 6.46 19.50 -9.26
N GLU A 64 5.35 20.09 -8.80
CA GLU A 64 5.11 20.37 -7.38
C GLU A 64 5.20 19.09 -6.52
N LEU A 65 4.61 17.99 -6.97
CA LEU A 65 4.64 16.73 -6.25
C LEU A 65 6.04 16.11 -6.20
N PHE A 66 6.76 16.04 -7.33
CA PHE A 66 8.10 15.48 -7.33
C PHE A 66 9.09 16.35 -6.54
N THR A 67 8.94 17.68 -6.59
CA THR A 67 9.74 18.58 -5.74
C THR A 67 9.48 18.33 -4.27
N LYS A 68 8.22 18.19 -3.84
CA LYS A 68 7.89 17.89 -2.45
C LYS A 68 8.48 16.57 -1.98
N ILE A 69 8.42 15.52 -2.81
CA ILE A 69 9.03 14.22 -2.50
C ILE A 69 10.54 14.37 -2.28
N LEU A 70 11.21 15.18 -3.10
CA LEU A 70 12.66 15.40 -2.98
C LEU A 70 13.04 16.34 -1.82
N GLU A 71 12.13 17.19 -1.34
CA GLU A 71 12.32 17.96 -0.10
C GLU A 71 12.32 17.05 1.14
N GLU A 72 11.45 16.03 1.16
CA GLU A 72 11.33 15.07 2.26
C GLU A 72 12.35 13.92 2.13
N GLU A 73 12.59 13.42 0.92
CA GLU A 73 13.48 12.31 0.58
C GLU A 73 14.42 12.69 -0.59
N PRO A 74 15.50 13.46 -0.32
CA PRO A 74 16.43 13.92 -1.37
C PRO A 74 17.12 12.80 -2.16
N THR A 75 17.12 11.57 -1.61
CA THR A 75 17.70 10.37 -2.23
C THR A 75 16.71 9.59 -3.09
N HIS A 76 15.47 10.07 -3.27
CA HIS A 76 14.44 9.40 -4.08
C HIS A 76 14.75 9.53 -5.58
N THR A 77 15.59 8.63 -6.10
CA THR A 77 16.10 8.66 -7.49
C THR A 77 14.99 8.76 -8.54
N GLU A 78 13.91 7.98 -8.40
CA GLU A 78 12.81 8.00 -9.38
C GLU A 78 12.09 9.35 -9.44
N ALA A 79 11.94 10.06 -8.31
CA ALA A 79 11.32 11.38 -8.28
C ALA A 79 12.21 12.43 -8.96
N LEU A 80 13.54 12.32 -8.83
CA LEU A 80 14.50 13.17 -9.51
C LEU A 80 14.42 12.98 -11.04
N GLU A 81 14.47 11.73 -11.51
CA GLU A 81 14.38 11.40 -12.93
C GLU A 81 13.05 11.88 -13.54
N MET A 82 11.94 11.68 -12.81
CA MET A 82 10.63 12.15 -13.25
C MET A 82 10.53 13.68 -13.27
N LEU A 83 11.16 14.39 -12.34
CA LEU A 83 11.19 15.85 -12.34
C LEU A 83 11.92 16.40 -13.57
N ASP A 84 13.03 15.79 -13.97
CA ASP A 84 13.74 16.15 -15.20
C ASP A 84 12.91 15.85 -16.45
N ALA A 85 12.23 14.70 -16.46
CA ALA A 85 11.31 14.34 -17.54
C ALA A 85 10.15 15.34 -17.69
N VAL A 86 9.57 15.81 -16.57
CA VAL A 86 8.51 16.83 -16.56
C VAL A 86 9.03 18.15 -17.14
N LYS A 87 10.17 18.66 -16.67
CA LYS A 87 10.77 19.92 -17.17
C LYS A 87 11.05 19.86 -18.68
N ASN A 88 11.57 18.73 -19.15
CA ASN A 88 11.81 18.49 -20.58
C ASN A 88 10.51 18.43 -21.39
N ALA A 89 9.43 17.90 -20.84
CA ALA A 89 8.13 17.87 -21.49
C ALA A 89 7.46 19.26 -21.53
N GLU A 90 7.56 20.04 -20.45
CA GLU A 90 7.03 21.41 -20.38
C GLU A 90 7.69 22.34 -21.39
N THR A 91 9.01 22.28 -21.52
CA THR A 91 9.76 23.09 -22.49
C THR A 91 9.40 22.76 -23.93
N ARG A 92 9.14 21.48 -24.23
CA ARG A 92 8.67 21.04 -25.56
C ARG A 92 7.24 21.48 -25.87
N GLN A 93 6.38 21.66 -24.85
CA GLN A 93 5.00 22.11 -25.04
C GLN A 93 4.91 23.62 -25.31
N LYS A 94 5.87 24.41 -24.82
CA LYS A 94 5.89 25.87 -24.98
C LYS A 94 6.51 26.33 -26.30
N LYS A 95 7.00 25.40 -27.13
CA LYS A 95 7.65 25.65 -28.42
C LYS A 95 6.72 25.27 -29.57
#